data_AF-A0A535SR86-F1
#
_entry.id   AF-A0A535SR86-F1
#
_cell.length_a   1.000
_cell.length_b   1.000
_cell.length_c   1.000
_cell.angle_alpha   90.00
_cell.angle_beta   90.00
_cell.angle_gamma   90.00
#
_symmetry.space_group_name_H-M   'P 1'
#
loop_
_entity.id
_entity.type
_entity.pdbx_description
1 polymer ?
#
loop_
_entity_poly.entity_id
_entity_poly.type
_entity_poly.pdbx_seq_one_letter_code
_entity_poly.pdbx_strand_id
1 'polypeptide(L)' 'MIDEGKVRPIIDTVLPLSQARQAYEQGAKGHTRGKIVLRVVDAVHFP' A
#
# COMPACT_ATOMS: atom_id res chain seq x y z
N MET A 1 18.12 7.08 -8.67
CA MET A 1 18.05 5.74 -8.04
C MET A 1 16.65 5.13 -8.08
N ILE A 2 15.65 5.75 -7.45
CA ILE A 2 14.25 5.28 -7.51
C ILE A 2 13.69 5.46 -8.92
N ASP A 3 13.83 6.65 -9.49
CA ASP A 3 13.33 6.97 -10.84
C ASP A 3 14.04 6.18 -11.94
N GLU A 4 15.29 5.78 -11.69
CA GLU A 4 16.09 4.90 -12.55
C GLU A 4 15.69 3.42 -12.44
N GLY A 5 14.71 3.08 -11.59
CA GLY A 5 14.20 1.71 -11.41
C GLY A 5 15.14 0.76 -10.65
N LYS A 6 16.24 1.28 -10.10
CA LYS A 6 17.26 0.52 -9.34
C LYS A 6 16.80 0.11 -7.95
N VAL A 7 15.79 0.79 -7.41
CA VAL A 7 15.16 0.46 -6.12
C VAL A 7 13.67 0.25 -6.36
N ARG A 8 13.13 -0.88 -5.90
CA ARG A 8 11.71 -1.23 -6.04
C ARG A 8 11.10 -1.53 -4.66
N PRO A 9 9.91 -1.01 -4.34
CA PRO A 9 9.24 -1.36 -3.10
C PRO A 9 8.74 -2.81 -3.17
N ILE A 10 8.91 -3.54 -2.06
CA ILE A 10 8.18 -4.79 -1.85
C ILE A 10 6.82 -4.42 -1.27
N ILE A 11 5.75 -4.77 -1.98
CA ILE A 11 4.37 -4.52 -1.55
C ILE A 11 3.87 -5.78 -0.84
N ASP A 12 3.43 -5.62 0.40
CA ASP A 12 2.83 -6.68 1.20
C ASP A 12 1.34 -6.81 0.89
N THR A 13 0.62 -5.67 0.92
CA THR A 13 -0.80 -5.61 0.57
C THR A 13 -1.22 -4.22 0.11
N VAL A 14 -2.33 -4.15 -0.62
CA VAL A 14 -2.97 -2.91 -1.07
C VAL A 14 -4.42 -2.91 -0.58
N LEU A 15 -4.79 -1.89 0.19
CA LEU A 15 -6.15 -1.70 0.71
C LEU A 15 -6.70 -0.35 0.21
N PRO A 16 -8.02 -0.21 0.03
CA PRO A 16 -8.61 1.11 -0.23
C PRO A 16 -8.39 2.04 0.97
N LEU A 17 -8.36 3.35 0.74
CA LEU A 17 -8.21 4.35 1.80
C LEU A 17 -9.31 4.23 2.86
N SER A 18 -10.52 3.79 2.48
CA SER A 18 -11.62 3.50 3.42
C SER A 18 -11.27 2.44 4.47
N GLN A 19 -10.24 1.62 4.23
CA GLN A 19 -9.73 0.60 5.14
C GLN A 19 -8.42 1.01 5.84
N ALA A 20 -8.09 2.31 5.89
CA ALA A 20 -6.87 2.82 6.53
C ALA A 20 -6.67 2.33 7.97
N ARG A 21 -7.76 2.19 8.74
CA ARG A 21 -7.70 1.66 10.10
C ARG A 21 -7.20 0.21 10.13
N GLN A 22 -7.71 -0.64 9.26
CA GLN A 22 -7.27 -2.04 9.14
C GLN A 22 -5.80 -2.11 8.72
N ALA A 23 -5.37 -1.27 7.78
CA ALA A 23 -3.98 -1.16 7.37
C ALA A 23 -3.07 -0.80 8.55
N TYR A 24 -3.48 0.17 9.36
CA TYR A 24 -2.74 0.58 10.55
C TYR A 24 -2.63 -0.54 11.58
N GLU A 25 -3.75 -1.20 11.90
CA GLU A 25 -3.77 -2.33 12.84
C GLU A 25 -2.90 -3.50 12.35
N GLN A 26 -2.82 -3.74 11.04
CA GLN A 26 -1.93 -4.75 10.45
C GLN A 26 -0.46 -4.35 10.57
N GLY A 27 -0.11 -3.11 10.21
CA GLY A 27 1.27 -2.62 10.29
C GLY A 27 1.78 -2.54 11.74
N ALA A 28 0.90 -2.23 12.68
CA ALA A 28 1.24 -2.11 14.10
C ALA A 28 1.55 -3.46 14.77
N LYS A 29 1.05 -4.58 14.24
CA LYS A 29 1.30 -5.93 14.79
C LYS A 29 2.73 -6.42 14.56
N GLY A 30 3.49 -5.75 13.69
CA GLY A 30 4.76 -6.27 13.19
C GLY A 30 4.56 -7.48 12.26
N HIS A 31 5.63 -7.87 11.56
CA HIS A 31 5.69 -8.98 10.59
C HIS A 31 5.21 -8.73 9.16
N THR A 32 4.83 -7.51 8.77
CA THR A 32 4.56 -7.20 7.36
C THR A 32 5.85 -7.33 6.54
N ARG A 33 5.85 -8.14 5.48
CA ARG A 33 7.02 -8.33 4.61
C ARG A 33 6.96 -7.36 3.43
N GLY A 34 7.01 -6.07 3.73
CA GLY A 34 6.94 -5.01 2.73
C GLY A 34 6.10 -3.82 3.20
N LYS A 35 5.59 -3.07 2.23
CA LYS A 35 4.75 -1.90 2.43
C LYS A 35 3.27 -2.28 2.34
N ILE A 36 2.47 -1.79 3.27
CA ILE A 36 1.02 -1.69 3.10
C ILE A 36 0.73 -0.40 2.33
N VAL A 37 0.06 -0.50 1.18
CA VAL A 37 -0.27 0.65 0.32
C VAL A 37 -1.77 0.95 0.43
N LEU A 38 -2.12 2.23 0.59
CA LEU A 38 -3.50 2.68 0.55
C LEU A 38 -3.83 3.26 -0.83
N ARG A 39 -4.87 2.72 -1.47
CA ARG A 39 -5.41 3.22 -2.73
C ARG A 39 -6.46 4.30 -2.45
N VAL A 40 -6.19 5.52 -2.92
CA VAL A 40 -7.05 6.70 -2.68
C VAL A 40 -8.19 6.80 -3.68
N VAL A 41 -7.98 6.33 -4.91
CA VAL A 41 -9.00 6.27 -5.97
C VAL A 41 -9.10 4.86 -6.50
N ASP A 42 -10.31 4.35 -6.69
CA ASP A 42 -10.49 3.07 -7.35
C ASP A 42 -10.03 3.14 -8.80
N ALA A 43 -9.43 2.06 -9.29
CA ALA A 43 -9.04 1.94 -10.70
C ALA A 43 -10.25 1.93 -11.66
N VAL A 44 -11.47 1.97 -11.12
CA VAL A 44 -12.73 2.06 -11.85
C VAL A 44 -13.53 3.27 -11.36
N HIS A 45 -13.01 4.46 -11.62
CA HIS A 45 -13.85 5.64 -11.79
C HIS A 45 -13.22 6.49 -12.88
N PHE A 46 -13.50 6.10 -14.12
CA PHE A 46 -13.44 7.04 -15.25
C PHE A 46 -14.82 7.72 -15.33
N PRO A 47 -14.90 9.06 -15.40
CA PRO A 47 -16.11 9.70 -15.91
C PRO A 47 -16.38 9.28 -17.35
#